data_AF-A0A6C0BJB8-F1
#
_entry.id   AF-A0A6C0BJB8-F1
#
_cell.length_a   1.000
_cell.length_b   1.000
_cell.length_c   1.000
_cell.angle_alpha   90.00
_cell.angle_beta   90.00
_cell.angle_gamma   90.00
#
_symmetry.space_group_name_H-M   'P 1'
#
loop_
_entity.id
_entity.type
_entity.pdbx_description
1 polymer ?
#
loop_
_entity_poly.entity_id
_entity_poly.type
_entity_poly.pdbx_seq_one_letter_code
_entity_poly.pdbx_strand_id
1 'polypeptide(L)' 'MTYVIIHSQSRSYILEVLPNEHLDEAHERLWKIISHCPQTEFEYERLINLSKMWFFKHRYHCSYSQNNEKLISLF' A
#
# COMPACT_ATOMS: atom_id res chain seq x y z
N MET A 1 -0.63 8.13 -13.24
CA MET A 1 0.39 7.46 -12.41
C MET A 1 -0.18 7.25 -11.03
N THR A 2 -0.04 6.03 -10.50
CA THR A 2 -0.53 5.66 -9.16
C THR A 2 0.65 5.72 -8.20
N TYR A 3 0.49 6.40 -7.07
CA TYR A 3 1.49 6.48 -6.02
C TYR A 3 0.92 5.89 -4.74
N VAL A 4 1.73 5.13 -4.02
CA VAL A 4 1.44 4.64 -2.67
C VAL A 4 2.41 5.33 -1.71
N ILE A 5 1.90 6.01 -0.70
CA ILE A 5 2.67 6.79 0.27
C ILE A 5 2.50 6.15 1.66
N ILE A 6 3.59 5.64 2.21
CA ILE A 6 3.63 5.10 3.57
C ILE A 6 4.24 6.14 4.50
N HIS A 7 3.45 6.62 5.45
CA HIS A 7 3.92 7.48 6.52
C HIS A 7 4.32 6.67 7.76
N SER A 8 5.57 6.82 8.18
CA SER A 8 6.13 6.38 9.46
C SER A 8 6.43 7.62 10.31
N GLN A 9 6.45 7.46 11.64
CA GLN A 9 6.58 8.54 12.63
C GLN A 9 7.69 9.57 12.33
N SER A 10 8.73 9.17 11.62
CA SER A 10 9.86 10.05 11.24
C SER A 10 10.13 10.15 9.73
N ARG A 11 9.44 9.37 8.88
CA ARG A 11 9.79 9.22 7.46
C ARG A 11 8.56 8.95 6.60
N SER A 12 8.57 9.44 5.36
CA SER A 12 7.59 9.06 4.35
C SER A 12 8.29 8.26 3.25
N TYR A 13 7.72 7.11 2.90
CA TYR A 13 8.19 6.24 1.82
C TYR A 13 7.19 6.35 0.67
N ILE A 14 7.67 6.64 -0.53
CA ILE A 14 6.83 6.77 -1.72
C ILE A 14 7.16 5.62 -2.66
N LEU A 15 6.15 4.82 -2.99
CA LEU A 15 6.19 3.84 -4.06
C LEU A 15 5.48 4.43 -5.28
N GLU A 16 6.26 4.74 -6.31
CA GLU A 16 5.73 5.04 -7.63
C GLU A 16 5.49 3.72 -8.39
N VAL A 17 4.25 3.49 -8.80
CA VAL A 17 3.90 2.38 -9.69
C VAL A 17 4.24 2.78 -11.12
N LEU A 18 5.20 2.08 -11.71
CA LEU A 18 5.70 2.44 -13.03
C LEU A 18 4.65 2.10 -14.11
N PRO A 19 4.58 2.84 -15.23
CA PRO A 19 3.56 2.64 -16.26
C PRO A 19 3.51 1.22 -16.87
N ASN A 20 4.62 0.49 -16.84
CA ASN A 20 4.76 -0.86 -17.41
C ASN A 20 5.01 -1.94 -16.35
N GLU A 21 4.86 -1.60 -15.07
CA GLU A 21 5.09 -2.55 -13.98
C GLU A 21 3.86 -3.43 -13.78
N HIS A 22 4.09 -4.74 -13.61
CA HIS A 22 3.02 -5.65 -13.25
C HIS A 22 2.58 -5.38 -11.81
N LEU A 23 1.26 -5.41 -11.55
CA LEU A 23 0.72 -5.15 -10.20
C LEU A 23 1.30 -6.09 -9.14
N ASP A 24 1.63 -7.33 -9.50
CA ASP A 24 2.27 -8.30 -8.61
C ASP A 24 3.69 -7.84 -8.20
N GLU A 25 4.48 -7.29 -9.13
CA GLU A 25 5.82 -6.74 -8.86
C GLU A 25 5.75 -5.49 -7.98
N ALA A 26 4.81 -4.59 -8.27
CA ALA A 26 4.56 -3.40 -7.46
C ALA A 26 4.15 -3.79 -6.02
N HIS A 27 3.33 -4.83 -5.88
CA HIS A 27 2.89 -5.34 -4.57
C HIS A 27 4.04 -6.00 -3.79
N GLU A 28 4.92 -6.76 -4.46
CA GLU A 28 6.11 -7.34 -3.82
C GLU A 28 7.06 -6.24 -3.32
N ARG A 29 7.30 -5.20 -4.14
CA ARG A 29 8.08 -4.02 -3.72
C ARG A 29 7.45 -3.31 -2.53
N LEU A 30 6.13 -3.13 -2.55
CA LEU A 30 5.39 -2.52 -1.46
C LEU A 30 5.62 -3.28 -0.15
N TRP A 31 5.55 -4.61 -0.18
CA TRP A 31 5.82 -5.44 1.00
C TRP A 31 7.27 -5.33 1.48
N LYS A 32 8.24 -5.24 0.57
CA LYS A 32 9.65 -4.98 0.93
C LYS A 32 9.79 -3.63 1.63
N ILE A 33 9.10 -2.58 1.18
CA ILE A 33 9.13 -1.28 1.84
C ILE A 33 8.52 -1.38 3.24
N ILE A 34 7.33 -1.97 3.35
CA ILE A 34 6.64 -2.15 4.63
C ILE A 34 7.53 -2.91 5.60
N SER A 35 8.15 -4.03 5.20
CA SER A 35 8.98 -4.83 6.10
C SER A 35 10.25 -4.13 6.61
N HIS A 36 10.78 -3.16 5.86
CA HIS A 36 11.97 -2.39 6.25
C HIS A 36 11.64 -1.06 6.92
N CYS A 37 10.36 -0.71 7.01
CA CYS A 37 9.91 0.52 7.64
C CYS A 37 9.92 0.35 9.18
N PRO A 38 10.56 1.25 9.93
CA PRO A 38 10.49 1.21 11.39
C PRO A 38 9.08 1.57 11.85
N GLN A 39 8.41 0.63 12.50
CA GLN A 39 7.01 0.75 12.96
C GLN A 39 6.70 -0.24 14.09
N THR A 40 5.60 -0.01 14.80
CA THR A 40 5.03 -0.95 15.79
C THR A 40 4.40 -2.17 15.10
N GLU A 41 4.18 -3.26 15.84
CA GLU A 41 3.49 -4.46 15.34
C GLU A 41 2.09 -4.13 14.81
N PHE A 42 1.34 -3.28 15.53
CA PHE A 42 0.03 -2.81 15.10
C PHE A 42 0.07 -2.02 13.77
N GLU A 43 1.03 -1.11 13.63
CA GLU A 43 1.23 -0.35 12.39
C GLU A 43 1.60 -1.28 11.23
N TYR A 44 2.49 -2.26 11.48
CA TYR A 44 2.87 -3.25 10.49
C TYR A 44 1.66 -4.04 9.97
N GLU A 45 0.84 -4.60 10.86
CA GLU A 45 -0.37 -5.33 10.47
C GLU A 45 -1.34 -4.46 9.68
N ARG A 46 -1.52 -3.20 10.11
CA ARG A 46 -2.37 -2.23 9.41
C ARG A 46 -1.86 -1.97 7.99
N LEU A 47 -0.56 -1.73 7.81
CA LEU A 47 0.04 -1.48 6.50
C LEU A 47 -0.05 -2.71 5.59
N ILE A 48 0.18 -3.92 6.13
CA ILE A 48 0.00 -5.17 5.40
C ILE A 48 -1.44 -5.32 4.93
N ASN A 49 -2.43 -5.06 5.78
CA ASN A 49 -3.84 -5.15 5.40
C ASN A 49 -4.22 -4.13 4.32
N LEU A 50 -3.76 -2.88 4.45
CA LEU A 50 -3.97 -1.85 3.44
C LEU A 50 -3.31 -2.22 2.11
N SER A 51 -2.09 -2.78 2.13
CA SER A 51 -1.40 -3.24 0.92
C SER A 51 -2.17 -4.33 0.17
N LYS A 52 -2.75 -5.29 0.90
CA LYS A 52 -3.60 -6.34 0.32
C LYS A 52 -4.86 -5.74 -0.30
N MET A 53 -5.51 -4.81 0.41
CA MET A 53 -6.72 -4.16 -0.09
C MET A 53 -6.46 -3.32 -1.34
N TRP A 54 -5.36 -2.56 -1.35
CA TRP A 54 -4.89 -1.85 -2.53
C TRP A 54 -4.65 -2.81 -3.69
N PHE A 55 -3.92 -3.90 -3.46
CA PHE A 55 -3.63 -4.91 -4.48
C PHE A 55 -4.92 -5.50 -5.05
N PHE A 56 -5.85 -5.96 -4.20
CA PHE A 56 -7.09 -6.56 -4.66
C PHE A 56 -7.98 -5.57 -5.42
N LYS A 57 -8.05 -4.32 -4.96
CA LYS A 57 -8.77 -3.25 -5.66
C LYS A 57 -8.24 -3.04 -7.07
N HIS A 58 -6.92 -2.96 -7.24
CA HIS A 58 -6.33 -2.71 -8.55
C HIS A 58 -6.29 -3.95 -9.44
N ARG A 59 -6.06 -5.14 -8.87
CA ARG A 59 -5.91 -6.40 -9.62
C ARG A 59 -7.24 -6.98 -10.08
N TYR A 60 -8.29 -6.84 -9.29
CA TYR A 60 -9.61 -7.44 -9.51
C TYR A 60 -10.73 -6.42 -9.63
N HIS A 61 -10.43 -5.11 -9.58
CA HIS A 61 -11.41 -4.03 -9.67
C HIS A 61 -12.54 -4.13 -8.63
N CYS A 62 -12.22 -4.63 -7.43
CA CYS A 62 -13.20 -4.72 -6.35
C CYS A 62 -13.42 -3.37 -5.68
N SER A 63 -14.58 -3.24 -5.04
CA SER A 63 -14.98 -2.08 -4.25
C SER A 63 -15.09 -2.45 -2.77
N TYR A 64 -14.67 -1.53 -1.90
CA TYR A 64 -14.78 -1.66 -0.45
C TYR A 64 -15.82 -0.68 0.11
N SER A 65 -16.07 -0.79 1.42
CA SER A 65 -16.87 0.20 2.15
C SER A 65 -16.23 1.59 2.07
N GLN A 66 -17.03 2.65 2.18
CA GLN A 66 -16.55 4.03 2.01
C GLN A 66 -15.37 4.41 2.94
N ASN A 67 -15.34 3.87 4.16
CA ASN A 67 -14.23 4.12 5.09
C ASN A 67 -12.93 3.46 4.60
N ASN A 68 -13.02 2.23 4.11
CA ASN A 68 -11.88 1.50 3.55
C ASN A 68 -11.39 2.13 2.25
N GLU A 69 -12.31 2.63 1.42
CA GLU A 69 -11.98 3.39 0.21
C GLU A 69 -11.17 4.65 0.54
N LYS A 70 -11.56 5.40 1.57
CA LYS A 70 -10.79 6.55 2.06
C LYS A 70 -9.40 6.13 2.54
N LEU A 71 -9.31 5.05 3.32
CA LEU A 71 -8.03 4.55 3.82
C LEU A 71 -7.10 4.13 2.68
N ILE A 72 -7.60 3.42 1.66
CA ILE A 72 -6.81 3.02 0.48
C ILE A 72 -6.42 4.25 -0.36
N SER A 73 -7.26 5.28 -0.46
CA SER A 73 -6.93 6.49 -1.24
C SER A 73 -5.85 7.37 -0.60
N LEU A 74 -5.70 7.26 0.72
CA LEU A 74 -4.67 7.94 1.50
C LEU A 74 -3.39 7.09 1.62
N PHE A 75 -3.46 5.84 1.16
CA PHE A 75 -2.42 4.85 1.17
C PHE A 75 -1.76 4.82 -0.20
#